data_AF-A0A353NH66-F1
#
_entry.id   AF-A0A353NH66-F1
#
_cell.length_a   1.000
_cell.length_b   1.000
_cell.length_c   1.000
_cell.angle_alpha   90.00
_cell.angle_beta   90.00
_cell.angle_gamma   90.00
#
_symmetry.space_group_name_H-M   'P 1'
#
loop_
_entity.id
_entity.type
_entity.pdbx_description
1 polymer ?
#
loop_
_entity_poly.entity_id
_entity_poly.type
_entity_poly.pdbx_seq_one_letter_code
_entity_poly.pdbx_strand_id
1 'polypeptide(L)'
;MEIWKKITNWYDSTHVHEQIKEVDAAGLFTNPWFIVPFAIMVGYMLFKQQWKDLMIVALLVAVWWVSGTPYMDTLIVGGELQMDKVLPVAFGGAAALGFVIYLLFGRSD
;
A
#
# COMPACT_ATOMS: atom_id res chain seq x y z
N MET A 1 29.43 7.70 -13.42
CA MET A 1 29.64 7.78 -11.95
C MET A 1 29.03 9.05 -11.33
N GLU A 2 29.07 10.21 -12.00
CA GLU A 2 28.43 11.47 -11.55
C GLU A 2 26.92 11.36 -11.26
N ILE A 3 26.17 10.69 -12.14
CA ILE A 3 24.71 10.54 -12.00
C ILE A 3 24.35 9.74 -10.75
N TRP A 4 25.04 8.64 -10.49
CA TRP A 4 24.85 7.84 -9.27
C TRP A 4 25.13 8.67 -8.02
N LYS A 5 26.20 9.47 -8.02
CA LYS A 5 26.52 10.39 -6.92
C LYS A 5 25.45 11.46 -6.70
N LYS A 6 24.86 12.01 -7.77
CA LYS A 6 23.75 12.97 -7.66
C LYS A 6 22.49 12.32 -7.10
N ILE A 7 22.16 11.10 -7.54
CA ILE A 7 21.00 10.35 -7.05
C ILE A 7 21.17 10.00 -5.57
N THR A 8 22.33 9.49 -5.15
CA THR A 8 22.61 9.18 -3.74
C THR A 8 22.61 10.46 -2.89
N ASN A 9 23.25 11.53 -3.35
CA ASN A 9 23.25 12.80 -2.61
C ASN A 9 21.85 13.40 -2.50
N TRP A 10 20.99 13.26 -3.52
CA TRP A 10 19.59 13.67 -3.45
C TRP A 10 18.81 12.81 -2.45
N TYR A 11 18.98 11.49 -2.52
CA TYR A 11 18.33 10.53 -1.63
C TYR A 11 18.69 10.76 -0.15
N ASP A 12 19.96 11.02 0.13
CA ASP A 12 20.46 11.32 1.46
C ASP A 12 19.99 12.71 1.93
N SER A 13 20.12 13.75 1.08
CA SER A 13 19.75 15.12 1.47
C SER A 13 18.25 15.33 1.67
N THR A 14 17.41 14.59 0.95
CA THR A 14 15.96 14.65 1.10
C THR A 14 15.43 13.81 2.25
N HIS A 15 16.28 12.99 2.90
CA HIS A 15 15.89 12.10 3.99
C HIS A 15 14.68 11.22 3.62
N VAL A 16 14.50 10.89 2.33
CA VAL A 16 13.34 10.13 1.84
C VAL A 16 13.25 8.76 2.50
N HIS A 17 14.39 8.18 2.86
CA HIS A 17 14.45 6.92 3.59
C HIS A 17 13.85 7.01 5.00
N GLU A 18 14.04 8.14 5.69
CA GLU A 18 13.44 8.44 6.98
C GLU A 18 11.94 8.71 6.80
N GLN A 19 11.56 9.47 5.77
CA GLN A 19 10.14 9.72 5.45
C GLN A 19 9.34 8.45 5.18
N ILE A 20 9.97 7.42 4.58
CA ILE A 20 9.33 6.11 4.35
C ILE A 20 9.25 5.29 5.64
N LYS A 21 10.30 5.33 6.49
CA LYS A 21 10.34 4.60 7.76
C LYS A 21 9.42 5.19 8.83
N GLU A 22 9.31 6.50 8.87
CA GLU A 22 8.55 7.27 9.85
C GLU A 22 7.19 7.69 9.32
N VAL A 23 6.76 7.14 8.18
CA VAL A 23 5.47 7.49 7.59
C VAL A 23 4.37 7.12 8.58
N ASP A 24 3.75 8.14 9.15
CA ASP A 24 2.57 7.96 9.99
C ASP A 24 1.39 7.62 9.09
N ALA A 25 1.20 6.32 8.87
CA ALA A 25 0.14 5.80 8.01
C ALA A 25 -1.26 6.20 8.52
N ALA A 26 -1.43 6.33 9.84
CA ALA A 26 -2.66 6.86 10.43
C ALA A 26 -2.76 8.39 10.23
N GLY A 27 -1.65 9.09 10.40
CA GLY A 27 -1.50 10.53 10.18
C GLY A 27 -1.84 10.97 8.75
N LEU A 28 -1.60 10.13 7.74
CA LEU A 28 -1.97 10.36 6.34
C LEU A 28 -3.48 10.64 6.17
N PHE A 29 -4.34 9.92 6.90
CA PHE A 29 -5.79 10.15 6.87
C PHE A 29 -6.26 11.28 7.81
N THR A 30 -5.34 11.93 8.51
CA THR A 30 -5.62 13.20 9.21
C THR A 30 -5.07 14.40 8.44
N ASN A 31 -4.23 14.16 7.43
CA ASN A 31 -3.66 15.19 6.59
C ASN A 31 -4.67 15.65 5.52
N PRO A 32 -5.14 16.91 5.55
CA PRO A 32 -6.11 17.41 4.57
C PRO A 32 -5.60 17.32 3.12
N TRP A 33 -4.29 17.45 2.91
CA TRP A 33 -3.69 17.36 1.57
C TRP A 33 -3.75 15.97 0.96
N PHE A 34 -3.94 14.94 1.79
CA PHE A 34 -4.18 13.57 1.32
C PHE A 34 -5.68 13.26 1.26
N ILE A 35 -6.40 13.51 2.36
CA ILE A 35 -7.83 13.19 2.48
C ILE A 35 -8.68 13.90 1.43
N VAL A 36 -8.42 15.18 1.14
CA VAL A 36 -9.27 15.93 0.22
C VAL A 36 -9.16 15.38 -1.22
N PRO A 37 -7.97 15.23 -1.82
CA PRO A 37 -7.84 14.58 -3.13
C PRO A 37 -8.36 13.13 -3.14
N PHE A 38 -8.09 12.35 -2.08
CA PHE A 38 -8.54 10.97 -1.98
C PHE A 38 -10.08 10.86 -1.94
N ALA A 39 -10.73 11.71 -1.14
CA ALA A 39 -12.19 11.77 -1.06
C ALA A 39 -12.82 12.25 -2.37
N ILE A 40 -12.21 13.21 -3.07
CA ILE A 40 -12.65 13.64 -4.40
C ILE A 40 -12.56 12.48 -5.40
N MET A 41 -11.44 11.73 -5.41
CA MET A 41 -11.26 10.56 -6.27
C MET A 41 -12.34 9.51 -6.00
N VAL A 42 -12.52 9.09 -4.75
CA VAL A 42 -13.52 8.09 -4.36
C VAL A 42 -14.94 8.58 -4.68
N GLY A 43 -15.25 9.85 -4.35
CA GLY A 43 -16.54 10.47 -4.64
C GLY A 43 -16.85 10.54 -6.15
N TYR A 44 -15.84 10.84 -6.97
CA TYR A 44 -15.96 10.84 -8.42
C TYR A 44 -16.24 9.42 -8.96
N MET A 45 -15.52 8.41 -8.45
CA MET A 45 -15.72 7.01 -8.85
C MET A 45 -17.10 6.49 -8.45
N LEU A 46 -17.60 6.89 -7.27
CA LEU A 46 -18.98 6.61 -6.83
C LEU A 46 -20.01 7.28 -7.74
N PHE A 47 -19.82 8.55 -8.08
CA PHE A 47 -20.70 9.28 -9.00
C PHE A 47 -20.76 8.61 -10.39
N LYS A 48 -19.63 8.10 -10.89
CA LYS A 48 -19.53 7.37 -12.16
C LYS A 48 -19.91 5.89 -12.06
N GLN A 49 -20.28 5.40 -10.87
CA GLN A 49 -20.60 3.99 -10.61
C GLN A 49 -19.47 3.03 -11.05
N GLN A 50 -18.21 3.43 -10.85
CA GLN A 50 -17.02 2.63 -11.18
C GLN A 50 -16.78 1.56 -10.10
N TRP A 51 -17.74 0.65 -9.92
CA TRP A 51 -17.73 -0.34 -8.84
C TRP A 51 -16.50 -1.25 -8.85
N LYS A 52 -16.03 -1.63 -10.05
CA LYS A 52 -14.79 -2.39 -10.22
C LYS A 52 -13.61 -1.65 -9.60
N ASP A 53 -13.43 -0.40 -10.00
CA ASP A 53 -12.27 0.39 -9.58
C ASP A 53 -12.38 0.75 -8.09
N LEU A 54 -13.59 0.99 -7.57
CA LEU A 54 -13.84 1.17 -6.13
C LEU A 54 -13.48 -0.06 -5.30
N MET A 55 -13.81 -1.28 -5.77
CA MET A 55 -13.40 -2.51 -5.09
C MET A 55 -11.88 -2.67 -5.07
N ILE A 56 -11.19 -2.30 -6.15
CA ILE A 56 -9.73 -2.34 -6.22
C ILE A 56 -9.13 -1.32 -5.24
N VAL A 57 -9.64 -0.09 -5.20
CA VAL A 57 -9.19 0.94 -4.24
C VAL A 57 -9.41 0.47 -2.80
N ALA A 58 -10.59 -0.09 -2.49
CA ALA A 58 -10.88 -0.62 -1.16
C ALA A 58 -9.91 -1.74 -0.76
N LEU A 59 -9.58 -2.64 -1.69
CA LEU A 59 -8.61 -3.71 -1.46
C LEU A 59 -7.19 -3.16 -1.21
N LEU A 60 -6.76 -2.16 -1.98
CA LEU A 60 -5.47 -1.51 -1.78
C LEU A 60 -5.38 -0.84 -0.40
N VAL A 61 -6.44 -0.16 0.03
CA VAL A 61 -6.53 0.42 1.37
C VAL A 61 -6.50 -0.68 2.44
N ALA A 62 -7.17 -1.81 2.22
CA ALA A 62 -7.14 -2.94 3.15
C ALA A 62 -5.75 -3.58 3.27
N VAL A 63 -5.06 -3.82 2.14
CA VAL A 63 -3.67 -4.33 2.13
C VAL A 63 -2.73 -3.36 2.84
N TRP A 64 -2.88 -2.06 2.55
CA TRP A 64 -2.11 -1.03 3.21
C TRP A 64 -2.37 -1.01 4.73
N TRP A 65 -3.62 -1.06 5.17
CA TRP A 65 -3.95 -1.14 6.58
C TRP A 65 -3.31 -2.36 7.24
N VAL A 66 -3.48 -3.56 6.66
CA VAL A 66 -2.93 -4.81 7.22
C VAL A 66 -1.42 -4.73 7.36
N SER A 67 -0.74 -4.08 6.42
CA SER A 67 0.72 -3.90 6.46
C SER A 67 1.23 -3.12 7.69
N GLY A 68 0.40 -2.25 8.27
CA GLY A 68 0.72 -1.47 9.47
C GLY A 68 0.22 -2.09 10.78
N THR A 69 -0.30 -3.31 10.76
CA THR A 69 -0.78 -3.97 11.99
C THR A 69 0.38 -4.53 12.82
N PRO A 70 0.25 -4.63 14.16
CA PRO A 70 1.29 -5.21 15.02
C PRO A 70 1.66 -6.66 14.65
N TYR A 71 0.77 -7.37 13.95
CA TYR A 71 1.05 -8.71 13.45
C TYR A 71 2.24 -8.73 12.47
N MET A 72 2.36 -7.70 11.63
CA MET A 72 3.41 -7.58 10.61
C MET A 72 4.81 -7.43 11.23
N ASP A 73 4.90 -6.77 12.39
CA ASP A 73 6.15 -6.65 13.15
C ASP A 73 6.67 -7.99 13.64
N THR A 74 5.78 -8.99 13.78
CA THR A 74 6.14 -10.32 14.28
C THR A 74 6.61 -11.29 13.20
N LEU A 75 6.63 -10.87 11.93
CA LEU A 75 7.05 -11.71 10.81
C LEU A 75 8.56 -11.98 10.80
N ILE A 76 9.35 -11.07 11.38
CA ILE A 76 10.80 -11.20 11.50
C ILE A 76 11.17 -11.09 12.98
N VAL A 77 11.76 -12.14 13.53
CA VAL A 77 12.24 -12.14 14.93
C VAL A 77 13.68 -12.59 14.95
N GLY A 78 14.55 -11.78 15.56
CA GLY A 78 15.99 -12.06 15.61
C GLY A 78 16.68 -12.07 14.24
N GLY A 79 16.06 -11.46 13.22
CA GLY A 79 16.55 -11.49 11.83
C GLY A 79 16.13 -12.72 11.02
N GLU A 80 15.35 -13.63 11.61
CA GLU A 80 14.82 -14.81 10.94
C GLU A 80 13.34 -14.62 10.57
N LEU A 81 12.97 -15.07 9.37
CA LEU A 81 11.59 -15.08 8.90
C LEU A 81 10.80 -16.19 9.60
N GLN A 82 9.70 -15.81 10.25
CA GLN A 82 8.78 -16.77 10.85
C GLN A 82 7.84 -17.34 9.78
N MET A 83 8.23 -18.47 9.20
CA MET A 83 7.49 -19.10 8.09
C MET A 83 6.00 -19.34 8.41
N ASP A 84 5.69 -19.76 9.63
CA ASP A 84 4.30 -20.00 10.08
C ASP A 84 3.42 -18.74 10.02
N LYS A 85 4.03 -17.56 10.15
CA LYS A 85 3.33 -16.27 10.12
C LYS A 85 3.36 -15.61 8.76
N VAL A 86 4.45 -15.80 8.02
CA VAL A 86 4.66 -15.26 6.67
C VAL A 86 3.75 -15.97 5.66
N LEU A 87 3.56 -17.29 5.81
CA LEU A 87 2.73 -18.08 4.90
C LEU A 87 1.29 -17.54 4.80
N PRO A 88 0.54 -17.32 5.90
CA PRO A 88 -0.78 -16.71 5.85
C PRO A 88 -0.81 -15.35 5.12
N VAL A 89 0.20 -14.50 5.33
CA VAL A 89 0.30 -13.19 4.67
C VAL A 89 0.53 -13.34 3.16
N ALA A 90 1.43 -14.25 2.78
CA ALA A 90 1.72 -14.54 1.38
C ALA A 90 0.48 -15.12 0.65
N PHE A 91 -0.23 -16.05 1.28
CA PHE A 91 -1.49 -16.58 0.74
C PHE A 91 -2.57 -15.50 0.64
N GLY A 92 -2.72 -14.66 1.66
CA GLY A 92 -3.64 -13.52 1.63
C GLY A 92 -3.32 -12.55 0.50
N GLY A 93 -2.05 -12.21 0.31
CA GLY A 93 -1.58 -11.37 -0.80
C GLY A 93 -1.83 -12.01 -2.17
N ALA A 94 -1.58 -13.31 -2.32
CA ALA A 94 -1.86 -14.04 -3.55
C ALA A 94 -3.36 -14.08 -3.87
N ALA A 95 -4.21 -14.30 -2.86
CA ALA A 95 -5.67 -14.27 -3.02
C ALA A 95 -6.17 -12.88 -3.40
N ALA A 96 -5.65 -11.82 -2.77
CA ALA A 96 -5.97 -10.44 -3.11
C ALA A 96 -5.56 -10.11 -4.57
N LEU A 97 -4.37 -10.52 -5.00
CA LEU A 97 -3.91 -10.37 -6.38
C LEU A 97 -4.79 -11.14 -7.36
N GLY A 98 -5.12 -12.39 -7.06
CA GLY A 98 -6.03 -13.21 -7.88
C GLY A 98 -7.40 -12.55 -8.04
N PHE A 99 -7.93 -11.96 -6.96
CA PHE A 99 -9.18 -11.21 -6.99
C PHE A 99 -9.09 -9.95 -7.87
N VAL A 100 -8.00 -9.18 -7.80
CA VAL A 100 -7.79 -8.02 -8.70
C VAL A 100 -7.69 -8.46 -10.15
N ILE A 101 -6.93 -9.53 -10.44
CA ILE A 101 -6.83 -10.09 -11.80
C ILE A 101 -8.21 -10.50 -12.32
N TYR A 102 -9.01 -11.17 -11.49
CA TYR A 102 -10.39 -11.53 -11.85
C TYR A 102 -11.23 -10.28 -12.15
N LEU A 103 -11.16 -9.25 -11.33
CA LEU A 103 -11.91 -8.01 -11.55
C LEU A 103 -11.48 -7.28 -12.83
N LEU A 104 -10.19 -7.29 -13.17
CA LEU A 104 -9.66 -6.59 -14.35
C LEU A 104 -9.90 -7.33 -15.66
N PHE A 105 -9.76 -8.67 -15.65
CA PHE A 105 -9.74 -9.48 -16.87
C PHE A 105 -10.85 -10.55 -16.93
N GLY A 106 -11.24 -11.11 -15.78
CA GLY A 106 -12.22 -12.21 -15.72
C GLY A 106 -13.67 -11.74 -15.71
N ARG A 107 -13.92 -10.58 -15.11
CA ARG A 107 -15.18 -9.85 -15.20
C ARG A 107 -15.09 -8.90 -16.38
N SER A 108 -15.15 -9.42 -17.61
CA SER A 108 -15.52 -8.59 -18.74
C SER A 108 -16.96 -8.10 -18.51
N ASP A 109 -17.24 -6.83 -18.82
CA ASP A 109 -18.62 -6.35 -18.89
C ASP A 109 -19.48 -7.22 -19.81
#